data_AF-A0A7C0XFM4-F1
#
_entry.id   AF-A0A7C0XFM4-F1
#
_cell.length_a   1.000
_cell.length_b   1.000
_cell.length_c   1.000
_cell.angle_alpha   90.00
_cell.angle_beta   90.00
_cell.angle_gamma   90.00
#
_symmetry.space_group_name_H-M   'P 1'
#
loop_
_entity.id
_entity.type
_entity.pdbx_description
1 polymer ?
#
loop_
_entity_poly.entity_id
_entity_poly.type
_entity_poly.pdbx_seq_one_letter_code
_entity_poly.pdbx_strand_id
1 'polypeptide(L)'
;EINIKDEGVVDVKMTLTAPGCPVANMILYQVMDALQNVEGVKDVNVELVFDPPWDPTKMTEEGREKFKQVFGYDIVEEYLRQKEVQENP
;
A
#
# COMPACT_ATOMS: atom_id res chain seq x y z
N GLU A 1 3.98 -7.74 2.02
CA GLU A 1 4.62 -9.07 1.91
C GLU A 1 3.67 -9.98 1.14
N ILE A 2 4.20 -10.85 0.28
CA ILE A 2 3.40 -11.83 -0.48
C ILE A 2 4.07 -13.19 -0.30
N ASN A 3 3.32 -14.19 0.13
CA ASN A 3 3.77 -15.56 0.30
C ASN A 3 2.87 -16.52 -0.49
N ILE A 4 3.48 -17.41 -1.28
CA ILE A 4 2.77 -18.39 -2.11
C ILE A 4 3.09 -19.77 -1.55
N LYS A 5 2.06 -20.47 -1.05
CA LYS A 5 2.18 -21.82 -0.50
C LYS A 5 2.04 -22.88 -1.60
N ASP A 6 2.59 -24.06 -1.34
CA ASP A 6 2.66 -25.19 -2.30
C ASP A 6 1.30 -25.62 -2.88
N GLU A 7 0.19 -25.30 -2.21
CA GLU A 7 -1.15 -25.69 -2.64
C GLU A 7 -1.88 -24.65 -3.51
N GLY A 8 -1.23 -23.53 -3.85
CA GLY A 8 -1.84 -22.42 -4.58
C GLY A 8 -2.58 -21.42 -3.67
N VAL A 9 -2.24 -21.41 -2.38
CA VAL A 9 -2.76 -20.43 -1.42
C VAL A 9 -1.83 -19.23 -1.38
N VAL A 10 -2.38 -18.03 -1.58
CA VAL A 10 -1.64 -16.77 -1.58
C VAL A 10 -1.97 -15.98 -0.32
N ASP A 11 -0.97 -15.75 0.52
CA ASP A 11 -1.11 -14.86 1.66
C ASP A 11 -0.50 -13.50 1.33
N VAL A 12 -1.27 -12.44 1.54
CA VAL A 12 -0.86 -11.06 1.30
C VAL A 12 -0.98 -10.27 2.58
N LYS A 13 0.13 -9.69 3.02
CA LYS A 13 0.15 -8.67 4.06
C LYS A 13 0.34 -7.30 3.42
N MET A 14 -0.66 -6.43 3.56
CA MET A 14 -0.67 -5.10 2.95
C MET A 14 -1.09 -4.03 3.95
N THR A 15 -0.87 -2.77 3.58
CA THR A 15 -1.26 -1.60 4.35
C THR A 15 -1.98 -0.59 3.46
N LEU A 16 -2.58 0.44 4.05
CA LEU A 16 -3.21 1.56 3.36
C LEU A 16 -2.53 2.88 3.76
N THR A 17 -2.81 3.94 3.01
CA THR A 17 -2.24 5.27 3.27
C THR A 17 -2.66 5.85 4.62
N ALA A 18 -3.81 5.44 5.17
CA ALA A 18 -4.30 5.85 6.48
C ALA A 18 -5.28 4.81 7.07
N PRO A 19 -5.34 4.68 8.41
CA PRO A 19 -6.33 3.85 9.10
C PRO A 19 -7.74 4.48 9.06
N GLY A 20 -8.78 3.67 9.22
CA GLY A 20 -10.17 4.14 9.35
C GLY A 20 -10.83 4.62 8.05
N CYS A 21 -10.20 4.40 6.90
CA CYS A 21 -10.73 4.79 5.61
C CYS A 21 -12.01 3.99 5.26
N PRO A 22 -13.15 4.63 4.91
CA PRO A 22 -14.40 3.92 4.61
C PRO A 22 -14.31 3.01 3.38
N VAL A 23 -13.33 3.25 2.49
CA VAL A 23 -13.10 2.42 1.29
C VAL A 23 -12.14 1.25 1.52
N ALA A 24 -11.60 1.07 2.73
CA ALA A 24 -10.62 0.03 3.02
C ALA A 24 -11.13 -1.37 2.63
N ASN A 25 -12.36 -1.71 3.03
CA ASN A 25 -12.96 -3.01 2.71
C ASN A 25 -13.15 -3.21 1.20
N MET A 26 -13.43 -2.15 0.44
CA MET A 26 -13.55 -2.23 -1.02
C MET A 26 -12.19 -2.54 -1.66
N ILE A 27 -11.12 -1.89 -1.21
CA ILE A 27 -9.76 -2.14 -1.71
C ILE A 27 -9.33 -3.59 -1.40
N LEU A 28 -9.60 -4.07 -0.18
CA LEU A 28 -9.29 -5.46 0.20
C LEU A 28 -10.03 -6.46 -0.69
N TYR A 29 -11.31 -6.22 -0.96
CA TYR A 29 -12.09 -7.06 -1.87
C TYR A 29 -11.52 -7.04 -3.30
N GLN A 30 -11.15 -5.87 -3.83
CA GLN A 30 -10.54 -5.77 -5.16
C GLN A 30 -9.21 -6.52 -5.26
N VAL A 31 -8.39 -6.49 -4.21
CA VAL A 31 -7.13 -7.25 -4.17
C VAL A 31 -7.41 -8.75 -4.14
N MET A 32 -8.36 -9.20 -3.32
CA MET A 32 -8.76 -10.62 -3.28
C MET A 32 -9.27 -11.09 -4.64
N ASP A 33 -10.21 -10.35 -5.24
CA ASP A 33 -10.80 -10.65 -6.55
C ASP A 33 -9.73 -10.69 -7.65
N ALA A 34 -8.84 -9.70 -7.70
CA ALA A 34 -7.76 -9.67 -8.68
C ALA A 34 -6.82 -10.88 -8.56
N LEU A 35 -6.49 -11.31 -7.34
CA LEU A 35 -5.61 -12.45 -7.09
C LEU A 35 -6.30 -13.80 -7.37
N GLN A 36 -7.59 -13.93 -7.05
CA GLN A 36 -8.36 -15.14 -7.35
C GLN A 36 -8.48 -15.43 -8.85
N ASN A 37 -8.38 -14.39 -9.69
CA ASN A 37 -8.40 -14.54 -11.15
C ASN A 37 -7.04 -14.96 -11.74
N VAL A 38 -6.00 -15.12 -10.94
CA VAL A 38 -4.68 -15.59 -11.40
C VAL A 38 -4.67 -17.11 -11.51
N GLU A 39 -4.21 -17.63 -12.65
CA GLU A 39 -4.12 -19.08 -12.88
C GLU A 39 -3.27 -19.78 -11.80
N GLY A 40 -3.80 -20.88 -11.25
CA GLY A 40 -3.14 -21.66 -10.20
C GLY A 40 -3.39 -21.18 -8.78
N VAL A 41 -3.99 -19.99 -8.59
CA VAL A 41 -4.47 -19.54 -7.28
C VAL A 41 -5.75 -20.30 -6.92
N LYS A 42 -5.76 -20.91 -5.74
CA LYS A 42 -6.92 -21.64 -5.19
C LYS A 42 -7.58 -20.87 -4.05
N ASP A 43 -6.80 -20.14 -3.27
CA ASP A 43 -7.29 -19.36 -2.14
C ASP A 43 -6.41 -18.13 -1.90
N VAL A 44 -6.99 -17.08 -1.33
CA VAL A 44 -6.33 -15.79 -1.09
C VAL A 44 -6.66 -15.29 0.32
N ASN A 45 -5.64 -15.10 1.14
CA ASN A 45 -5.76 -14.48 2.45
C ASN A 45 -5.13 -13.09 2.42
N VAL A 46 -5.92 -12.04 2.66
CA VAL A 46 -5.40 -10.67 2.75
C VAL A 46 -5.48 -10.18 4.19
N GLU A 47 -4.32 -9.88 4.77
CA GLU A 47 -4.17 -9.28 6.09
C GLU A 47 -3.86 -7.78 5.93
N LEU A 48 -4.73 -6.94 6.49
CA LEU A 48 -4.51 -5.50 6.56
C LEU A 48 -3.75 -5.16 7.85
N VAL A 49 -2.52 -4.67 7.71
CA VAL A 49 -1.66 -4.22 8.81
C VAL A 49 -1.40 -2.71 8.71
N PHE A 50 -1.12 -2.07 9.85
CA PHE A 50 -0.73 -0.66 9.92
C PHE A 50 0.62 -0.45 10.61
N ASP A 51 1.30 -1.54 10.98
CA ASP A 51 2.64 -1.52 11.52
C ASP A 51 3.55 -2.40 10.64
N PRO A 52 4.63 -1.85 10.05
CA PRO A 52 4.98 -0.43 10.06
C PRO A 52 3.97 0.43 9.28
N PRO A 53 3.82 1.72 9.61
CA PRO A 53 2.91 2.61 8.90
C PRO A 53 3.37 2.84 7.46
N TRP A 54 2.40 3.08 6.58
CA TRP A 54 2.69 3.59 5.25
C TRP A 54 3.18 5.04 5.32
N ASP A 55 4.09 5.40 4.43
CA ASP A 55 4.50 6.79 4.22
C ASP A 55 4.82 7.05 2.74
N PRO A 56 4.83 8.32 2.29
CA PRO A 56 5.06 8.68 0.89
C PRO A 56 6.38 8.17 0.29
N THR A 57 7.40 7.86 1.10
CA THR A 57 8.67 7.32 0.58
C THR A 57 8.51 5.92 -0.01
N LYS A 58 7.37 5.25 0.25
CA LYS A 58 7.00 3.95 -0.34
C LYS A 58 6.38 4.06 -1.74
N MET A 59 6.15 5.28 -2.26
CA MET A 59 5.65 5.46 -3.62
C MET A 59 6.70 5.08 -4.66
N THR A 60 6.26 4.53 -5.80
CA THR A 60 7.13 4.39 -6.97
C THR A 60 7.46 5.76 -7.56
N GLU A 61 8.56 5.86 -8.31
CA GLU A 61 8.93 7.10 -9.02
C GLU A 61 7.80 7.61 -9.93
N GLU A 62 7.19 6.69 -10.69
CA GLU A 62 6.05 7.02 -11.54
C GLU A 62 4.85 7.54 -10.74
N GLY A 63 4.52 6.90 -9.61
CA GLY A 63 3.43 7.32 -8.74
C GLY A 63 3.68 8.70 -8.14
N ARG A 64 4.91 8.94 -7.66
CA ARG A 64 5.36 10.24 -7.14
C ARG A 64 5.22 11.32 -8.19
N GLU A 65 5.64 11.06 -9.42
CA GLU A 65 5.60 12.07 -10.48
C GLU A 65 4.18 12.41 -10.93
N LYS A 66 3.28 11.42 -10.98
CA LYS A 66 1.85 11.68 -11.20
C LYS A 66 1.28 12.59 -10.12
N PHE A 67 1.60 12.33 -8.85
CA PHE A 67 1.12 13.16 -7.75
C PHE A 67 1.71 14.57 -7.82
N LYS A 68 2.99 14.72 -8.17
CA LYS A 68 3.62 16.02 -8.36
C LYS A 68 2.94 16.84 -9.45
N GLN A 69 2.56 16.21 -10.56
CA GLN A 69 1.82 16.88 -11.64
C GLN A 69 0.41 17.30 -11.20
N VAL A 70 -0.26 16.49 -10.38
CA VAL A 70 -1.61 16.79 -9.88
C VAL A 70 -1.59 17.91 -8.84
N PHE A 71 -0.65 17.87 -7.90
CA PHE A 71 -0.63 18.78 -6.74
C PHE A 71 0.28 20.00 -6.92
N GLY A 72 1.19 19.99 -7.91
CA GLY A 72 2.12 21.08 -8.20
C GLY A 72 3.33 21.14 -7.25
N TYR A 73 3.49 20.16 -6.35
CA TYR A 73 4.64 20.03 -5.46
C TYR A 73 4.98 18.56 -5.22
N ASP A 74 6.19 18.30 -4.73
CA ASP A 74 6.66 16.95 -4.48
C ASP A 74 6.24 16.46 -3.09
N ILE A 75 5.30 15.53 -3.04
CA ILE A 75 4.75 15.00 -1.78
C ILE A 75 5.78 14.24 -0.93
N VAL A 76 6.80 13.65 -1.56
CA VAL A 76 7.82 12.89 -0.84
C VAL A 76 8.82 13.84 -0.19
N GLU A 77 9.27 14.87 -0.91
CA GLU A 77 10.14 15.91 -0.34
C GLU A 77 9.44 16.68 0.79
N GLU A 78 8.15 16.98 0.61
CA GLU A 78 7.34 17.62 1.64
C GLU A 78 7.28 16.78 2.93
N TYR A 79 7.00 15.48 2.78
CA TYR A 79 6.96 14.54 3.89
C TYR A 79 8.30 14.43 4.62
N LEU A 80 9.40 14.32 3.88
CA LEU A 80 10.74 14.25 4.46
C LEU A 80 11.09 15.51 5.25
N ARG A 81 10.76 16.70 4.72
CA ARG A 81 10.96 17.97 5.43
C ARG A 81 10.17 18.03 6.73
N GLN A 82 8.90 17.61 6.72
CA GLN A 82 8.07 17.57 7.92
C GLN A 82 8.61 16.59 8.96
N LYS A 83 9.08 15.42 8.50
CA LYS A 83 9.67 14.40 9.35
C LYS A 83 10.98 14.88 10.00
N GLU A 84 11.85 15.58 9.25
CA GLU A 84 13.08 16.16 9.78
C GLU A 84 12.79 17.18 10.89
N VAL A 85 11.82 18.09 10.69
CA VAL A 85 11.39 19.05 11.72
C VAL A 85 10.81 18.35 12.94
N GLN A 86 10.09 17.23 12.75
CA GLN A 86 9.53 16.45 13.86
C GLN A 86 10.62 15.73 14.67
N GLU A 87 11.64 15.21 14.01
CA GLU A 87 12.73 14.44 14.63
C GLU A 87 13.83 15.33 15.22
N ASN A 88 13.94 16.58 14.76
CA ASN A 88 14.92 17.57 15.22
C ASN A 88 14.26 18.95 15.44
N PRO A 89 13.57 19.13 16.58
CA PRO A 89 12.73 20.31 16.86
C PRO A 89 13.52 21.59 17.16
#